data_AF-A0A543JQ10-F1
#
_entry.id   AF-A0A543JQ10-F1
#
_cell.length_a   1.000
_cell.length_b   1.000
_cell.length_c   1.000
_cell.angle_alpha   90.00
_cell.angle_beta   90.00
_cell.angle_gamma   90.00
#
_symmetry.space_group_name_H-M   'P 1'
#
loop_
_entity.id
_entity.type
_entity.pdbx_description
1 polymer ?
#
loop_
_entity_poly.entity_id
_entity_poly.type
_entity_poly.pdbx_seq_one_letter_code
_entity_poly.pdbx_strand_id
1 'polypeptide(L)'
;MRSPRAVLEDTDWDSLSHAYDSAGDVPERLVGLLSEDADVCGDVLAYLDAVILHQGTICSATAPVALFVAGVLDDPRVLIRCESALPWDERERPLRASLLEWLGDVAASAAYEDEDEDEYDEEDDGWVRAVEACRAVRPELYARVVPFLDDGDTAVRQAAIGAVTHLVSAPDLADRRGALAGRLVAAARHATPVERAGVALTAGSWGVVAPSLLADDHPGVRACAALGEALDGDRAALDEVRSALRDPRAADSWFPENPPQLDGRVRFALVEALLRRTTAFEEVVDAAVAVARMTNSYTVDRDWGPLLVRAFPGGFDPERALTGAQRRFLAAVVDNDECWEGVSNPVLWFRRAGLPSDRDGLRALLA
;
A
#
# COMPACT_ATOMS: atom_id res chain seq x y z
N MET A 1 20.14 -2.85 -21.46
CA MET A 1 20.15 -3.43 -20.11
C MET A 1 21.37 -4.31 -19.92
N ARG A 2 22.08 -4.10 -18.82
CA ARG A 2 23.20 -4.94 -18.39
C ARG A 2 22.66 -6.33 -18.01
N SER A 3 23.44 -7.38 -18.24
CA SER A 3 23.09 -8.71 -17.71
C SER A 3 23.21 -8.71 -16.18
N PRO A 4 22.51 -9.59 -15.45
CA PRO A 4 22.68 -9.72 -13.99
C PRO A 4 24.14 -9.89 -13.60
N ARG A 5 24.89 -10.68 -14.38
CA ARG A 5 26.33 -10.87 -14.20
C ARG A 5 27.11 -9.56 -14.32
N ALA A 6 26.83 -8.74 -15.34
CA ALA A 6 27.49 -7.45 -15.51
C ALA A 6 27.13 -6.48 -14.37
N VAL A 7 25.92 -6.54 -13.80
CA VAL A 7 25.59 -5.76 -12.60
C VAL A 7 26.48 -6.15 -11.41
N LEU A 8 26.70 -7.45 -11.20
CA LEU A 8 27.61 -7.92 -10.13
C LEU A 8 29.07 -7.51 -10.37
N GLU A 9 29.55 -7.65 -11.62
CA GLU A 9 30.96 -7.43 -11.97
C GLU A 9 31.34 -5.95 -12.14
N ASP A 10 30.43 -5.10 -12.63
CA ASP A 10 30.72 -3.70 -12.98
C ASP A 10 30.36 -2.69 -11.87
N THR A 11 29.72 -3.15 -10.79
CA THR A 11 29.31 -2.29 -9.66
C THR A 11 30.41 -2.31 -8.58
N ASP A 12 30.84 -1.12 -8.13
CA ASP A 12 31.78 -0.98 -7.01
C ASP A 12 31.05 -1.11 -5.67
N TRP A 13 30.75 -2.34 -5.26
CA TRP A 13 29.92 -2.66 -4.09
C TRP A 13 30.49 -2.15 -2.76
N ASP A 14 31.83 -2.13 -2.63
CA ASP A 14 32.50 -1.63 -1.42
C ASP A 14 32.28 -0.11 -1.23
N SER A 15 32.02 0.62 -2.31
CA SER A 15 31.70 2.06 -2.27
C SER A 15 30.23 2.36 -1.93
N LEU A 16 29.37 1.34 -1.95
CA LEU A 16 27.94 1.45 -1.66
C LEU A 16 27.63 1.00 -0.24
N SER A 17 26.42 1.32 0.21
CA SER A 17 25.89 1.00 1.52
C SER A 17 24.47 0.44 1.41
N HIS A 18 24.13 -0.42 2.36
CA HIS A 18 22.77 -0.83 2.68
C HIS A 18 22.43 -0.34 4.10
N ALA A 19 21.27 -0.70 4.67
CA ALA A 19 20.78 -0.12 5.93
C ALA A 19 21.73 -0.24 7.14
N TYR A 20 22.60 -1.26 7.18
CA TYR A 20 23.45 -1.54 8.34
C TYR A 20 24.95 -1.23 8.18
N ASP A 21 25.50 -1.24 6.97
CA ASP A 21 26.94 -1.15 6.69
C ASP A 21 27.20 -0.99 5.17
N SER A 22 28.48 -1.09 4.76
CA SER A 22 28.95 -1.27 3.39
C SER A 22 28.29 -2.46 2.70
N ALA A 23 28.04 -2.32 1.40
CA ALA A 23 27.36 -3.30 0.54
C ALA A 23 28.29 -4.37 -0.08
N GLY A 24 29.52 -4.52 0.41
CA GLY A 24 30.50 -5.49 -0.13
C GLY A 24 30.05 -6.96 -0.04
N ASP A 25 29.10 -7.30 0.82
CA ASP A 25 28.52 -8.65 0.96
C ASP A 25 27.37 -8.93 -0.04
N VAL A 26 26.75 -7.87 -0.59
CA VAL A 26 25.56 -7.95 -1.46
C VAL A 26 25.76 -8.91 -2.64
N PRO A 27 26.89 -8.92 -3.37
CA PRO A 27 27.06 -9.79 -4.52
C PRO A 27 26.92 -11.28 -4.20
N GLU A 28 27.47 -11.71 -3.06
CA GLU A 28 27.40 -13.10 -2.62
C GLU A 28 25.95 -13.47 -2.26
N ARG A 29 25.22 -12.56 -1.61
CA ARG A 29 23.80 -12.73 -1.26
C ARG A 29 22.93 -12.87 -2.50
N LEU A 30 23.09 -11.99 -3.49
CA LEU A 30 22.23 -11.95 -4.68
C LEU A 30 22.30 -13.22 -5.54
N VAL A 31 23.44 -13.92 -5.55
CA VAL A 31 23.58 -15.20 -6.26
C VAL A 31 22.63 -16.25 -5.68
N GLY A 32 22.24 -16.15 -4.41
CA GLY A 32 21.28 -17.06 -3.77
C GLY A 32 19.88 -17.02 -4.39
N LEU A 33 19.48 -15.93 -5.07
CA LEU A 33 18.22 -15.88 -5.84
C LEU A 33 18.18 -16.89 -7.01
N LEU A 34 19.34 -17.40 -7.40
CA LEU A 34 19.51 -18.35 -8.49
C LEU A 34 19.82 -19.77 -7.97
N SER A 35 19.55 -20.02 -6.69
CA SER A 35 19.63 -21.33 -6.05
C SER A 35 18.48 -22.24 -6.49
N GLU A 36 18.68 -23.55 -6.39
CA GLU A 36 17.60 -24.55 -6.49
C GLU A 36 17.01 -24.88 -5.10
N ASP A 37 17.53 -24.26 -4.05
CA ASP A 37 17.10 -24.42 -2.66
C ASP A 37 16.14 -23.28 -2.26
N ALA A 38 14.90 -23.65 -1.91
CA ALA A 38 13.84 -22.72 -1.54
C ALA A 38 14.16 -21.94 -0.24
N ASP A 39 14.85 -22.56 0.72
CA ASP A 39 15.20 -21.92 1.99
C ASP A 39 16.24 -20.82 1.74
N VAL A 40 17.23 -21.10 0.88
CA VAL A 40 18.20 -20.09 0.44
C VAL A 40 17.52 -18.93 -0.28
N CYS A 41 16.52 -19.21 -1.11
CA CYS A 41 15.76 -18.15 -1.78
C CYS A 41 14.98 -17.29 -0.77
N GLY A 42 14.34 -17.93 0.22
CA GLY A 42 13.62 -17.26 1.30
C GLY A 42 14.50 -16.38 2.18
N ASP A 43 15.73 -16.83 2.47
CA ASP A 43 16.73 -16.04 3.19
C ASP A 43 17.16 -14.79 2.41
N VAL A 44 17.34 -14.92 1.09
CA VAL A 44 17.69 -13.75 0.26
C VAL A 44 16.50 -12.80 0.12
N LEU A 45 15.27 -13.28 0.04
CA LEU A 45 14.07 -12.43 0.09
C LEU A 45 14.01 -11.62 1.39
N ALA A 46 14.25 -12.28 2.53
CA ALA A 46 14.33 -11.60 3.82
C ALA A 46 15.43 -10.54 3.86
N TYR A 47 16.58 -10.82 3.24
CA TYR A 47 17.67 -9.86 3.10
C TYR A 47 17.28 -8.64 2.24
N LEU A 48 16.61 -8.86 1.10
CA LEU A 48 16.15 -7.76 0.23
C LEU A 48 15.23 -6.79 0.98
N ASP A 49 14.29 -7.31 1.77
CA ASP A 49 13.35 -6.51 2.56
C ASP A 49 14.02 -5.86 3.78
N ALA A 50 14.74 -6.64 4.59
CA ALA A 50 15.25 -6.16 5.87
C ALA A 50 16.55 -5.36 5.78
N VAL A 51 17.33 -5.50 4.70
CA VAL A 51 18.67 -4.89 4.55
C VAL A 51 18.73 -3.90 3.39
N ILE A 52 18.17 -4.24 2.22
CA ILE A 52 18.28 -3.39 1.02
C ILE A 52 17.18 -2.33 0.95
N LEU A 53 15.96 -2.66 1.36
CA LEU A 53 14.81 -1.76 1.35
C LEU A 53 14.20 -1.64 2.75
N HIS A 54 15.07 -1.46 3.75
CA HIS A 54 14.72 -1.49 5.17
C HIS A 54 13.59 -0.51 5.51
N GLN A 55 12.37 -1.04 5.69
CA GLN A 55 11.16 -0.25 5.94
C GLN A 55 10.95 0.87 4.89
N GLY A 56 11.27 0.59 3.62
CA GLY A 56 11.17 1.55 2.53
C GLY A 56 12.34 2.55 2.43
N THR A 57 13.33 2.48 3.34
CA THR A 57 14.50 3.36 3.28
C THR A 57 15.40 2.98 2.11
N ILE A 58 15.58 3.90 1.16
CA ILE A 58 16.45 3.71 0.00
C ILE A 58 17.91 3.94 0.41
N CYS A 59 18.77 2.99 0.04
CA CYS A 59 20.21 3.05 0.24
C CYS A 59 20.94 3.11 -1.10
N SER A 60 22.22 3.47 -1.10
CA SER A 60 23.00 3.59 -2.34
C SER A 60 23.13 2.25 -3.11
N ALA A 61 23.01 1.11 -2.43
CA ALA A 61 22.95 -0.22 -3.05
C ALA A 61 21.59 -0.59 -3.65
N THR A 62 20.49 0.11 -3.34
CA THR A 62 19.13 -0.29 -3.73
C THR A 62 18.96 -0.30 -5.26
N ALA A 63 19.43 0.73 -5.97
CA ALA A 63 19.33 0.81 -7.42
C ALA A 63 20.07 -0.34 -8.18
N PRO A 64 21.36 -0.64 -7.90
CA PRO A 64 22.02 -1.77 -8.54
C PRO A 64 21.40 -3.12 -8.17
N VAL A 65 20.92 -3.31 -6.94
CA VAL A 65 20.18 -4.53 -6.56
C VAL A 65 18.90 -4.65 -7.38
N ALA A 66 18.14 -3.56 -7.56
CA ALA A 66 16.94 -3.55 -8.40
C ALA A 66 17.21 -3.95 -9.85
N LEU A 67 18.32 -3.49 -10.43
CA LEU A 67 18.74 -3.90 -11.77
C LEU A 67 19.11 -5.38 -11.84
N PHE A 68 19.77 -5.92 -10.82
CA PHE A 68 20.07 -7.36 -10.75
C PHE A 68 18.77 -8.18 -10.68
N VAL A 69 17.87 -7.83 -9.76
CA VAL A 69 16.58 -8.51 -9.57
C VAL A 69 15.75 -8.48 -10.85
N ALA A 70 15.62 -7.31 -11.50
CA ALA A 70 14.92 -7.19 -12.78
C ALA A 70 15.57 -8.03 -13.89
N GLY A 71 16.89 -8.23 -13.84
CA GLY A 71 17.62 -9.02 -14.81
C GLY A 71 17.47 -10.53 -14.65
N VAL A 72 17.11 -11.02 -13.45
CA VAL A 72 16.91 -12.46 -13.21
C VAL A 72 15.46 -12.92 -13.36
N LEU A 73 14.50 -12.00 -13.58
CA LEU A 73 13.07 -12.35 -13.69
C LEU A 73 12.79 -13.40 -14.77
N ASP A 74 13.51 -13.37 -15.89
CA ASP A 74 13.36 -14.32 -17.00
C ASP A 74 14.04 -15.69 -16.74
N ASP A 75 14.79 -15.84 -15.63
CA ASP A 75 15.47 -17.10 -15.31
C ASP A 75 14.45 -18.16 -14.84
N PRO A 76 14.51 -19.40 -15.36
CA PRO A 76 13.60 -20.45 -14.92
C PRO A 76 13.79 -20.84 -13.44
N ARG A 77 14.95 -20.57 -12.82
CA ARG A 77 15.18 -20.91 -11.41
C ARG A 77 14.34 -20.07 -10.46
N VAL A 78 13.97 -18.85 -10.83
CA VAL A 78 13.06 -18.02 -10.04
C VAL A 78 11.59 -18.48 -10.13
N LEU A 79 11.30 -19.62 -10.79
CA LEU A 79 10.00 -20.28 -10.72
C LEU A 79 9.80 -21.10 -9.44
N ILE A 80 10.88 -21.37 -8.68
CA ILE A 80 10.78 -22.09 -7.41
C ILE A 80 9.80 -21.38 -6.47
N ARG A 81 9.01 -22.14 -5.72
CA ARG A 81 8.14 -21.59 -4.69
C ARG A 81 8.91 -21.55 -3.38
N CYS A 82 8.87 -20.42 -2.69
CA CYS A 82 9.48 -20.23 -1.39
C CYS A 82 8.64 -19.26 -0.54
N GLU A 83 8.82 -19.36 0.76
CA GLU A 83 8.36 -18.36 1.73
C GLU A 83 9.52 -17.40 2.04
N SER A 84 9.21 -16.21 2.52
CA SER A 84 10.23 -15.33 3.09
C SER A 84 10.70 -15.89 4.43
N ALA A 85 11.97 -15.74 4.78
CA ALA A 85 12.44 -16.07 6.14
C ALA A 85 11.96 -15.06 7.21
N LEU A 86 11.24 -14.01 6.81
CA LEU A 86 10.65 -13.02 7.71
C LEU A 86 9.32 -13.51 8.28
N PRO A 87 9.09 -13.38 9.60
CA PRO A 87 7.92 -13.96 10.27
C PRO A 87 6.59 -13.27 9.95
N TRP A 88 6.60 -12.15 9.24
CA TRP A 88 5.39 -11.43 8.83
C TRP A 88 4.92 -11.74 7.41
N ASP A 89 5.69 -12.53 6.63
CA ASP A 89 5.30 -12.98 5.30
C ASP A 89 5.35 -14.50 5.18
N GLU A 90 4.26 -15.14 5.62
CA GLU A 90 4.08 -16.61 5.61
C GLU A 90 3.58 -17.15 4.25
N ARG A 91 3.59 -16.33 3.19
CA ARG A 91 2.98 -16.69 1.91
C ARG A 91 3.95 -17.43 1.01
N GLU A 92 3.65 -18.69 0.72
CA GLU A 92 4.38 -19.45 -0.30
C GLU A 92 3.94 -19.05 -1.72
N ARG A 93 4.86 -18.47 -2.50
CA ARG A 93 4.62 -18.04 -3.90
C ARG A 93 5.86 -18.26 -4.77
N PRO A 94 5.75 -18.24 -6.12
CA PRO A 94 6.92 -18.31 -6.97
C PRO A 94 7.87 -17.17 -6.61
N LEU A 95 9.17 -17.44 -6.50
CA LEU A 95 10.19 -16.44 -6.17
C LEU A 95 10.07 -15.21 -7.08
N ARG A 96 9.77 -15.43 -8.37
CA ARG A 96 9.49 -14.35 -9.32
C ARG A 96 8.38 -13.38 -8.84
N ALA A 97 7.31 -13.88 -8.25
CA ALA A 97 6.24 -13.02 -7.74
C ALA A 97 6.76 -12.14 -6.58
N SER A 98 7.50 -12.71 -5.63
CA SER A 98 8.13 -11.94 -4.54
C SER A 98 9.13 -10.91 -5.05
N LEU A 99 9.93 -11.24 -6.08
CA LEU A 99 10.87 -10.30 -6.70
C LEU A 99 10.16 -9.16 -7.43
N LEU A 100 9.02 -9.42 -8.07
CA LEU A 100 8.19 -8.39 -8.69
C LEU A 100 7.56 -7.48 -7.64
N GLU A 101 7.03 -8.03 -6.54
CA GLU A 101 6.53 -7.24 -5.40
C GLU A 101 7.62 -6.32 -4.86
N TRP A 102 8.81 -6.86 -4.58
CA TRP A 102 9.93 -6.07 -4.08
C TRP A 102 10.37 -4.96 -5.04
N LEU A 103 10.34 -5.19 -6.37
CA LEU A 103 10.58 -4.13 -7.35
C LEU A 103 9.48 -3.05 -7.33
N GLY A 104 8.24 -3.43 -7.03
CA GLY A 104 7.14 -2.50 -6.77
C GLY A 104 7.38 -1.65 -5.53
N ASP A 105 7.85 -2.27 -4.44
CA ASP A 105 8.17 -1.58 -3.19
C ASP A 105 9.33 -0.60 -3.36
N VAL A 106 10.37 -0.95 -4.14
CA VAL A 106 11.44 -0.02 -4.53
C VAL A 106 10.87 1.18 -5.29
N ALA A 107 9.97 0.93 -6.24
CA ALA A 107 9.35 2.00 -7.03
C ALA A 107 8.45 2.91 -6.18
N ALA A 108 7.69 2.34 -5.25
CA ALA A 108 6.87 3.06 -4.29
C ALA A 108 7.74 3.91 -3.35
N SER A 109 8.79 3.31 -2.78
CA SER A 109 9.75 3.97 -1.89
C SER A 109 10.40 5.19 -2.55
N ALA A 110 10.71 5.10 -3.85
CA ALA A 110 11.32 6.20 -4.61
C ALA A 110 10.33 7.33 -4.95
N ALA A 111 9.04 7.17 -4.68
CA ALA A 111 7.99 8.16 -4.93
C ALA A 111 7.60 8.99 -3.68
N TYR A 112 7.99 8.57 -2.46
CA TYR A 112 7.54 9.17 -1.20
C TYR A 112 7.83 10.67 -1.03
N GLU A 113 8.91 11.21 -1.63
CA GLU A 113 9.23 12.64 -1.47
C GLU A 113 8.35 13.60 -2.30
N ASP A 114 7.56 13.11 -3.26
CA ASP A 114 6.65 14.01 -3.99
C ASP A 114 5.48 14.50 -3.10
N GLU A 115 5.31 13.96 -1.88
CA GLU A 115 4.14 14.19 -1.01
C GLU A 115 4.41 14.98 0.28
N ASP A 116 5.63 14.94 0.86
CA ASP A 116 5.98 15.59 2.14
C ASP A 116 7.27 16.43 2.01
N GLU A 117 7.18 17.59 1.33
CA GLU A 117 8.30 18.54 1.13
C GLU A 117 8.64 19.37 2.38
N ASP A 118 7.89 19.19 3.47
CA ASP A 118 8.03 19.96 4.71
C ASP A 118 8.38 19.01 5.87
N GLU A 119 9.58 19.13 6.43
CA GLU A 119 10.03 18.57 7.74
C GLU A 119 11.11 17.47 7.72
N TYR A 120 12.21 17.65 6.99
CA TYR A 120 13.53 17.14 7.41
C TYR A 120 14.63 18.18 7.19
N ASP A 121 15.33 18.53 8.27
CA ASP A 121 16.50 19.41 8.26
C ASP A 121 17.61 18.83 7.37
N GLU A 122 18.17 19.67 6.47
CA GLU A 122 19.41 19.47 5.68
C GLU A 122 19.63 18.04 5.13
N GLU A 123 19.02 17.78 3.96
CA GLU A 123 19.30 16.71 3.00
C GLU A 123 20.62 15.95 3.24
N ASP A 124 20.53 14.69 3.67
CA ASP A 124 21.65 13.75 3.49
C ASP A 124 21.85 13.57 1.98
N ASP A 125 22.81 14.31 1.42
CA ASP A 125 23.25 14.23 0.03
C ASP A 125 23.38 12.78 -0.47
N GLY A 126 23.74 11.83 0.41
CA GLY A 126 23.86 10.42 0.08
C GLY A 126 22.51 9.76 -0.19
N TRP A 127 21.50 10.07 0.62
CA TRP A 127 20.15 9.54 0.48
C TRP A 127 19.46 10.11 -0.76
N VAL A 128 19.53 11.42 -0.99
CA VAL A 128 18.96 12.07 -2.20
C VAL A 128 19.52 11.43 -3.47
N ARG A 129 20.85 11.24 -3.53
CA ARG A 129 21.50 10.56 -4.68
C ARG A 129 21.03 9.12 -4.84
N ALA A 130 20.76 8.40 -3.75
CA ALA A 130 20.27 7.03 -3.80
C ALA A 130 18.84 6.97 -4.35
N VAL A 131 17.96 7.88 -3.91
CA VAL A 131 16.60 8.04 -4.45
C VAL A 131 16.65 8.39 -5.94
N GLU A 132 17.48 9.37 -6.33
CA GLU A 132 17.68 9.74 -7.74
C GLU A 132 18.18 8.55 -8.58
N ALA A 133 19.08 7.73 -8.06
CA ALA A 133 19.56 6.52 -8.73
C ALA A 133 18.43 5.49 -8.94
N CYS A 134 17.56 5.28 -7.95
CA CYS A 134 16.38 4.44 -8.08
C CYS A 134 15.38 5.01 -9.10
N ARG A 135 15.18 6.34 -9.12
CA ARG A 135 14.35 7.02 -10.13
C ARG A 135 14.91 6.82 -11.54
N ALA A 136 16.22 6.94 -11.71
CA ALA A 136 16.89 6.83 -13.01
C ALA A 136 16.75 5.45 -13.68
N VAL A 137 16.59 4.37 -12.91
CA VAL A 137 16.45 3.01 -13.45
C VAL A 137 15.01 2.60 -13.76
N ARG A 138 14.00 3.41 -13.38
CA ARG A 138 12.57 3.07 -13.56
C ARG A 138 12.19 2.64 -14.98
N PRO A 139 12.62 3.31 -16.07
CA PRO A 139 12.25 2.86 -17.42
C PRO A 139 12.78 1.46 -17.76
N GLU A 140 13.95 1.10 -17.22
CA GLU A 140 14.56 -0.22 -17.40
C GLU A 140 13.82 -1.28 -16.58
N LEU A 141 13.46 -0.98 -15.33
CA LEU A 141 12.63 -1.85 -14.50
C LEU A 141 11.25 -2.09 -15.14
N TYR A 142 10.58 -1.03 -15.61
CA TYR A 142 9.31 -1.11 -16.32
C TYR A 142 9.39 -2.06 -17.52
N ALA A 143 10.40 -1.92 -18.36
CA ALA A 143 10.58 -2.78 -19.53
C ALA A 143 10.73 -4.27 -19.17
N ARG A 144 11.22 -4.58 -17.96
CA ARG A 144 11.39 -5.95 -17.45
C ARG A 144 10.17 -6.51 -16.74
N VAL A 145 9.37 -5.66 -16.12
CA VAL A 145 8.15 -6.09 -15.41
C VAL A 145 7.01 -6.35 -16.39
N VAL A 146 6.85 -5.52 -17.44
CA VAL A 146 5.69 -5.56 -18.37
C VAL A 146 5.40 -6.93 -19.00
N PRO A 147 6.38 -7.76 -19.38
CA PRO A 147 6.11 -9.10 -19.92
C PRO A 147 5.32 -10.01 -18.97
N PHE A 148 5.48 -9.83 -17.65
CA PHE A 148 4.85 -10.68 -16.63
C PHE A 148 3.38 -10.32 -16.36
N LEU A 149 2.85 -9.27 -17.00
CA LEU A 149 1.42 -8.97 -16.97
C LEU A 149 0.56 -10.04 -17.65
N ASP A 150 1.16 -10.85 -18.54
CA ASP A 150 0.49 -11.96 -19.23
C ASP A 150 0.96 -13.34 -18.72
N ASP A 151 1.65 -13.42 -17.57
CA ASP A 151 2.17 -14.69 -17.03
C ASP A 151 1.02 -15.70 -16.76
N GLY A 152 1.29 -17.00 -16.88
CA GLY A 152 0.30 -18.03 -16.60
C GLY A 152 -0.05 -18.14 -15.12
N ASP A 153 0.90 -17.83 -14.24
CA ASP A 153 0.70 -17.85 -12.79
C ASP A 153 0.04 -16.56 -12.30
N THR A 154 -1.08 -16.70 -11.57
CA THR A 154 -1.86 -15.57 -11.06
C THR A 154 -1.07 -14.72 -10.05
N ALA A 155 -0.23 -15.33 -9.20
CA ALA A 155 0.57 -14.59 -8.25
C ALA A 155 1.61 -13.71 -8.98
N VAL A 156 2.23 -14.25 -10.03
CA VAL A 156 3.17 -13.49 -10.88
C VAL A 156 2.47 -12.33 -11.58
N ARG A 157 1.28 -12.55 -12.17
CA ARG A 157 0.50 -11.46 -12.77
C ARG A 157 0.13 -10.38 -11.75
N GLN A 158 -0.35 -10.76 -10.57
CA GLN A 158 -0.71 -9.80 -9.52
C GLN A 158 0.48 -8.96 -9.07
N ALA A 159 1.62 -9.60 -8.80
CA ALA A 159 2.85 -8.91 -8.45
C ALA A 159 3.32 -7.97 -9.56
N ALA A 160 3.25 -8.40 -10.82
CA ALA A 160 3.58 -7.56 -11.97
C ALA A 160 2.65 -6.33 -12.08
N ILE A 161 1.34 -6.50 -11.84
CA ILE A 161 0.37 -5.39 -11.80
C ILE A 161 0.73 -4.41 -10.67
N GLY A 162 1.05 -4.91 -9.47
CA GLY A 162 1.52 -4.09 -8.35
C GLY A 162 2.76 -3.28 -8.71
N ALA A 163 3.79 -3.94 -9.27
CA ALA A 163 5.02 -3.28 -9.66
C ALA A 163 4.81 -2.19 -10.73
N VAL A 164 4.03 -2.46 -11.79
CA VAL A 164 3.76 -1.42 -12.80
C VAL A 164 2.93 -0.27 -12.25
N THR A 165 2.10 -0.50 -11.21
CA THR A 165 1.30 0.56 -10.56
C THR A 165 2.23 1.69 -10.14
N HIS A 166 3.27 1.38 -9.35
CA HIS A 166 4.22 2.37 -8.84
C HIS A 166 5.20 2.86 -9.91
N LEU A 167 5.72 1.98 -10.77
CA LEU A 167 6.64 2.38 -11.83
C LEU A 167 6.02 3.43 -12.77
N VAL A 168 4.75 3.26 -13.15
CA VAL A 168 4.05 4.13 -14.12
C VAL A 168 3.41 5.35 -13.46
N SER A 169 3.35 5.40 -12.12
CA SER A 169 3.01 6.62 -11.38
C SER A 169 4.06 7.72 -11.51
N ALA A 170 5.28 7.38 -11.95
CA ALA A 170 6.31 8.36 -12.25
C ALA A 170 5.94 9.28 -13.44
N PRO A 171 6.32 10.58 -13.42
CA PRO A 171 5.98 11.53 -14.49
C PRO A 171 6.52 11.14 -15.87
N ASP A 172 7.69 10.52 -15.93
CA ASP A 172 8.38 10.10 -17.16
C ASP A 172 7.70 8.94 -17.89
N LEU A 173 6.82 8.19 -17.20
CA LEU A 173 6.03 7.10 -17.77
C LEU A 173 4.53 7.42 -17.83
N ALA A 174 4.13 8.66 -17.53
CA ALA A 174 2.72 9.04 -17.46
C ALA A 174 1.95 8.83 -18.78
N ASP A 175 2.62 8.92 -19.92
CA ASP A 175 2.04 8.68 -21.25
C ASP A 175 1.61 7.22 -21.47
N ARG A 176 2.12 6.28 -20.66
CA ARG A 176 1.79 4.85 -20.72
C ARG A 176 0.50 4.49 -20.00
N ARG A 177 0.06 5.30 -19.04
CA ARG A 177 -1.08 5.02 -18.13
C ARG A 177 -2.35 4.59 -18.86
N GLY A 178 -2.79 5.39 -19.83
CA GLY A 178 -4.05 5.13 -20.54
C GLY A 178 -4.05 3.83 -21.35
N ALA A 179 -2.98 3.60 -22.13
CA ALA A 179 -2.84 2.39 -22.93
C ALA A 179 -2.70 1.14 -22.05
N LEU A 180 -1.93 1.23 -20.96
CA LEU A 180 -1.71 0.12 -20.04
C LEU A 180 -2.97 -0.22 -19.26
N ALA A 181 -3.68 0.78 -18.72
CA ALA A 181 -4.97 0.58 -18.06
C ALA A 181 -5.97 -0.14 -18.98
N GLY A 182 -6.09 0.31 -20.23
CA GLY A 182 -6.96 -0.34 -21.22
C GLY A 182 -6.60 -1.81 -21.46
N ARG A 183 -5.31 -2.13 -21.55
CA ARG A 183 -4.82 -3.51 -21.67
C ARG A 183 -5.16 -4.35 -20.43
N LEU A 184 -4.89 -3.84 -19.23
CA LEU A 184 -5.16 -4.55 -17.97
C LEU A 184 -6.65 -4.82 -17.79
N VAL A 185 -7.50 -3.82 -18.02
CA VAL A 185 -8.96 -3.97 -17.94
C VAL A 185 -9.47 -5.01 -18.95
N ALA A 186 -8.91 -5.04 -20.16
CA ALA A 186 -9.27 -6.04 -21.17
C ALA A 186 -8.83 -7.46 -20.78
N ALA A 187 -7.62 -7.63 -20.25
CA ALA A 187 -7.08 -8.91 -19.80
C ALA A 187 -7.84 -9.47 -18.59
N ALA A 188 -8.24 -8.60 -17.66
CA ALA A 188 -8.88 -9.00 -16.41
C ALA A 188 -10.36 -9.41 -16.54
N ARG A 189 -10.97 -9.34 -17.73
CA ARG A 189 -12.41 -9.64 -17.96
C ARG A 189 -12.88 -10.98 -17.38
N HIS A 190 -12.00 -11.98 -17.38
CA HIS A 190 -12.28 -13.33 -16.89
C HIS A 190 -11.39 -13.73 -15.71
N ALA A 191 -10.68 -12.76 -15.14
CA ALA A 191 -9.81 -13.00 -14.00
C ALA A 191 -10.62 -13.17 -12.70
N THR A 192 -9.95 -13.57 -11.63
CA THR A 192 -10.54 -13.66 -10.30
C THR A 192 -10.98 -12.28 -9.78
N PRO A 193 -11.92 -12.19 -8.82
CA PRO A 193 -12.30 -10.90 -8.24
C PRO A 193 -11.13 -10.10 -7.66
N VAL A 194 -10.16 -10.75 -7.00
CA VAL A 194 -8.98 -10.07 -6.46
C VAL A 194 -8.13 -9.45 -7.58
N GLU A 195 -7.93 -10.16 -8.69
CA GLU A 195 -7.16 -9.65 -9.82
C GLU A 195 -7.88 -8.47 -10.51
N ARG A 196 -9.20 -8.53 -10.66
CA ARG A 196 -9.99 -7.40 -11.17
C ARG A 196 -9.95 -6.20 -10.23
N ALA A 197 -9.96 -6.43 -8.92
CA ALA A 197 -9.83 -5.37 -7.92
C ALA A 197 -8.44 -4.70 -7.97
N GLY A 198 -7.36 -5.48 -8.08
CA GLY A 198 -6.01 -4.95 -8.28
C GLY A 198 -5.89 -4.09 -9.53
N VAL A 199 -6.49 -4.52 -10.65
CA VAL A 199 -6.57 -3.71 -11.88
C VAL A 199 -7.40 -2.45 -11.68
N ALA A 200 -8.49 -2.50 -10.91
CA ALA A 200 -9.32 -1.34 -10.61
C ALA A 200 -8.55 -0.27 -9.82
N LEU A 201 -7.80 -0.70 -8.79
CA LEU A 201 -6.95 0.17 -7.97
C LEU A 201 -5.83 0.78 -8.81
N THR A 202 -5.15 -0.03 -9.62
CA THR A 202 -4.09 0.39 -10.54
C THR A 202 -4.60 1.44 -11.53
N ALA A 203 -5.75 1.21 -12.16
CA ALA A 203 -6.33 2.18 -13.08
C ALA A 203 -6.72 3.48 -12.35
N GLY A 204 -7.29 3.35 -11.15
CA GLY A 204 -7.70 4.47 -10.30
C GLY A 204 -6.52 5.35 -9.87
N SER A 205 -5.39 4.78 -9.46
CA SER A 205 -4.18 5.53 -9.07
C SER A 205 -3.54 6.26 -10.25
N TRP A 206 -3.75 5.77 -11.48
CA TRP A 206 -3.34 6.47 -12.69
C TRP A 206 -4.35 7.52 -13.19
N GLY A 207 -5.45 7.74 -12.47
CA GLY A 207 -6.52 8.65 -12.87
C GLY A 207 -7.38 8.14 -14.04
N VAL A 208 -7.32 6.84 -14.35
CA VAL A 208 -8.09 6.22 -15.44
C VAL A 208 -9.36 5.57 -14.88
N VAL A 209 -10.51 6.10 -15.29
CA VAL A 209 -11.81 5.52 -14.93
C VAL A 209 -12.11 4.31 -15.81
N ALA A 210 -12.46 3.18 -15.19
CA ALA A 210 -12.82 1.94 -15.86
C ALA A 210 -14.30 1.58 -15.62
N PRO A 211 -15.24 2.00 -16.49
CA PRO A 211 -16.68 1.82 -16.28
C PRO A 211 -17.12 0.36 -16.10
N SER A 212 -16.44 -0.59 -16.75
CA SER A 212 -16.75 -2.02 -16.60
C SER A 212 -16.46 -2.54 -15.20
N LEU A 213 -15.47 -1.98 -14.49
CA LEU A 213 -15.12 -2.38 -13.13
C LEU A 213 -16.02 -1.70 -12.09
N LEU A 214 -16.48 -0.47 -12.37
CA LEU A 214 -17.52 0.20 -11.57
C LEU A 214 -18.87 -0.54 -11.61
N ALA A 215 -19.12 -1.30 -12.68
CA ALA A 215 -20.32 -2.10 -12.87
C ALA A 215 -20.10 -3.61 -12.63
N ASP A 216 -19.00 -4.00 -11.99
CA ASP A 216 -18.66 -5.41 -11.75
C ASP A 216 -19.69 -6.09 -10.84
N ASP A 217 -19.94 -7.38 -11.06
CA ASP A 217 -20.86 -8.16 -10.22
C ASP A 217 -20.35 -8.28 -8.77
N HIS A 218 -19.03 -8.31 -8.58
CA HIS A 218 -18.41 -8.46 -7.27
C HIS A 218 -18.34 -7.12 -6.52
N PRO A 219 -18.91 -7.01 -5.31
CA PRO A 219 -18.94 -5.75 -4.55
C PRO A 219 -17.54 -5.20 -4.25
N GLY A 220 -16.59 -6.07 -3.90
CA GLY A 220 -15.21 -5.62 -3.66
C GLY A 220 -14.53 -5.03 -4.90
N VAL A 221 -14.87 -5.48 -6.11
CA VAL A 221 -14.29 -4.92 -7.34
C VAL A 221 -14.86 -3.54 -7.60
N ARG A 222 -16.18 -3.37 -7.46
CA ARG A 222 -16.82 -2.04 -7.60
C ARG A 222 -16.31 -1.04 -6.58
N ALA A 223 -16.20 -1.47 -5.32
CA ALA A 223 -15.65 -0.64 -4.25
C ALA A 223 -14.22 -0.19 -4.56
N CYS A 224 -13.35 -1.11 -4.98
CA CYS A 224 -11.99 -0.78 -5.41
C CYS A 224 -11.95 0.18 -6.62
N ALA A 225 -12.82 -0.02 -7.61
CA ALA A 225 -12.94 0.88 -8.76
C ALA A 225 -13.41 2.28 -8.36
N ALA A 226 -14.25 2.38 -7.33
CA ALA A 226 -14.76 3.64 -6.80
C ALA A 226 -13.75 4.42 -5.95
N LEU A 227 -12.58 3.86 -5.61
CA LEU A 227 -11.56 4.55 -4.78
C LEU A 227 -10.73 5.60 -5.54
N GLY A 228 -10.68 5.52 -6.88
CA GLY A 228 -9.84 6.41 -7.68
C GLY A 228 -10.15 7.90 -7.51
N GLU A 229 -9.11 8.74 -7.49
CA GLU A 229 -9.25 10.18 -7.21
C GLU A 229 -9.99 10.95 -8.30
N ALA A 230 -9.90 10.47 -9.54
CA ALA A 230 -10.67 11.00 -10.67
C ALA A 230 -12.20 10.94 -10.43
N LEU A 231 -12.66 10.18 -9.43
CA LEU A 231 -14.06 10.01 -9.06
C LEU A 231 -14.46 10.81 -7.81
N ASP A 232 -13.63 11.73 -7.30
CA ASP A 232 -13.95 12.46 -6.06
C ASP A 232 -15.19 13.35 -6.15
N GLY A 233 -15.46 13.88 -7.34
CA GLY A 233 -16.69 14.61 -7.65
C GLY A 233 -17.86 13.71 -8.04
N ASP A 234 -17.69 12.39 -8.15
CA ASP A 234 -18.70 11.46 -8.62
C ASP A 234 -19.58 10.96 -7.46
N ARG A 235 -20.87 11.29 -7.51
CA ARG A 235 -21.83 10.90 -6.47
C ARG A 235 -22.04 9.39 -6.39
N ALA A 236 -22.03 8.68 -7.51
CA ALA A 236 -22.24 7.23 -7.52
C ALA A 236 -21.03 6.50 -6.91
N ALA A 237 -19.81 6.99 -7.16
CA ALA A 237 -18.60 6.46 -6.51
C ALA A 237 -18.64 6.67 -4.99
N LEU A 238 -19.05 7.85 -4.52
CA LEU A 238 -19.25 8.12 -3.09
C LEU A 238 -20.34 7.21 -2.48
N ASP A 239 -21.44 6.98 -3.19
CA ASP A 239 -22.51 6.09 -2.74
C ASP A 239 -22.02 4.62 -2.63
N GLU A 240 -21.15 4.16 -3.54
CA GLU A 240 -20.54 2.82 -3.45
C GLU A 240 -19.61 2.72 -2.23
N VAL A 241 -18.76 3.72 -1.98
CA VAL A 241 -17.89 3.77 -0.78
C VAL A 241 -18.72 3.76 0.51
N ARG A 242 -19.79 4.56 0.57
CA ARG A 242 -20.72 4.56 1.71
C ARG A 242 -21.42 3.21 1.88
N SER A 243 -21.81 2.57 0.78
CA SER A 243 -22.46 1.26 0.81
C SER A 243 -21.52 0.19 1.34
N ALA A 244 -20.25 0.20 0.91
CA ALA A 244 -19.19 -0.68 1.40
C ALA A 244 -19.00 -0.53 2.92
N LEU A 245 -18.94 0.71 3.42
CA LEU A 245 -18.74 1.02 4.84
C LEU A 245 -19.98 0.80 5.72
N ARG A 246 -21.11 0.33 5.18
CA ARG A 246 -22.23 -0.14 6.02
C ARG A 246 -21.88 -1.40 6.80
N ASP A 247 -21.02 -2.24 6.23
CA ASP A 247 -20.49 -3.44 6.88
C ASP A 247 -18.98 -3.56 6.59
N PRO A 248 -18.13 -2.81 7.33
CA PRO A 248 -16.69 -2.83 7.11
C PRO A 248 -16.06 -4.20 7.41
N ARG A 249 -16.69 -5.06 8.24
CA ARG A 249 -16.21 -6.44 8.47
C ARG A 249 -16.39 -7.28 7.20
N ALA A 250 -17.56 -7.18 6.56
CA ALA A 250 -17.79 -7.84 5.28
C ALA A 250 -16.86 -7.31 4.19
N ALA A 251 -16.60 -5.99 4.16
CA ALA A 251 -15.68 -5.38 3.20
C ALA A 251 -14.26 -5.95 3.31
N ASP A 252 -13.75 -6.09 4.53
CA ASP A 252 -12.42 -6.67 4.79
C ASP A 252 -12.33 -8.17 4.51
N SER A 253 -13.46 -8.83 4.25
CA SER A 253 -13.55 -10.27 3.97
C SER A 253 -13.94 -10.57 2.51
N TRP A 254 -13.99 -9.56 1.64
CA TRP A 254 -14.37 -9.73 0.24
C TRP A 254 -13.37 -10.55 -0.57
N PHE A 255 -12.11 -10.56 -0.16
CA PHE A 255 -11.06 -11.33 -0.81
C PHE A 255 -10.41 -12.27 0.21
N PRO A 256 -10.00 -13.49 -0.19
CA PRO A 256 -9.21 -14.36 0.67
C PRO A 256 -7.88 -13.73 1.09
N GLU A 257 -7.27 -13.00 0.16
CA GLU A 257 -6.10 -12.16 0.35
C GLU A 257 -6.37 -10.84 -0.38
N ASN A 258 -6.02 -9.70 0.24
CA ASN A 258 -6.22 -8.40 -0.38
C ASN A 258 -5.29 -8.24 -1.60
N PRO A 259 -5.73 -7.51 -2.64
CA PRO A 259 -4.84 -7.15 -3.73
C PRO A 259 -3.63 -6.38 -3.19
N PRO A 260 -2.41 -6.59 -3.73
CA PRO A 260 -1.18 -5.98 -3.19
C PRO A 260 -1.17 -4.44 -3.30
N GLN A 261 -2.05 -3.86 -4.10
CA GLN A 261 -2.26 -2.41 -4.20
C GLN A 261 -2.96 -1.80 -2.99
N LEU A 262 -3.50 -2.62 -2.06
CA LEU A 262 -4.07 -2.15 -0.81
C LEU A 262 -3.08 -2.35 0.32
N ASP A 263 -2.78 -1.26 1.02
CA ASP A 263 -2.05 -1.32 2.27
C ASP A 263 -3.01 -1.68 3.43
N GLY A 264 -2.85 -2.89 3.94
CA GLY A 264 -3.64 -3.42 5.05
C GLY A 264 -5.06 -3.83 4.67
N ARG A 265 -6.06 -3.22 5.31
CA ARG A 265 -7.47 -3.62 5.23
C ARG A 265 -8.21 -2.78 4.19
N VAL A 266 -9.18 -3.37 3.48
CA VAL A 266 -10.01 -2.67 2.48
C VAL A 266 -10.69 -1.45 3.11
N ARG A 267 -11.16 -1.56 4.37
CA ARG A 267 -11.78 -0.45 5.09
C ARG A 267 -10.88 0.79 5.23
N PHE A 268 -9.55 0.64 5.27
CA PHE A 268 -8.64 1.78 5.41
C PHE A 268 -8.74 2.71 4.20
N ALA A 269 -8.61 2.14 2.99
CA ALA A 269 -8.77 2.89 1.75
C ALA A 269 -10.19 3.44 1.57
N LEU A 270 -11.22 2.71 2.02
CA LEU A 270 -12.61 3.19 2.01
C LEU A 270 -12.82 4.41 2.93
N VAL A 271 -12.28 4.38 4.14
CA VAL A 271 -12.38 5.50 5.09
C VAL A 271 -11.66 6.73 4.55
N GLU A 272 -10.46 6.54 4.00
CA GLU A 272 -9.69 7.61 3.36
C GLU A 272 -10.47 8.26 2.21
N ALA A 273 -11.00 7.46 1.28
CA ALA A 273 -11.82 7.96 0.18
C ALA A 273 -13.11 8.65 0.66
N LEU A 274 -13.75 8.13 1.71
CA LEU A 274 -14.93 8.76 2.31
C LEU A 274 -14.59 10.15 2.87
N LEU A 275 -13.47 10.28 3.58
CA LEU A 275 -13.03 11.54 4.17
C LEU A 275 -12.61 12.54 3.10
N ARG A 276 -11.89 12.12 2.06
CA ARG A 276 -11.46 12.97 0.94
C ARG A 276 -12.64 13.60 0.18
N ARG A 277 -13.78 12.91 0.13
CA ARG A 277 -14.98 13.32 -0.65
C ARG A 277 -16.10 13.97 0.15
N THR A 278 -15.93 14.12 1.46
CA THR A 278 -16.93 14.72 2.35
C THR A 278 -16.30 15.83 3.17
N THR A 279 -17.13 16.70 3.75
CA THR A 279 -16.63 17.77 4.64
C THR A 279 -17.31 17.76 6.00
N ALA A 280 -18.63 17.54 6.06
CA ALA A 280 -19.36 17.52 7.32
C ALA A 280 -19.37 16.13 7.96
N PHE A 281 -19.28 16.06 9.28
CA PHE A 281 -19.30 14.78 9.99
C PHE A 281 -20.67 14.09 9.90
N GLU A 282 -21.74 14.87 9.80
CA GLU A 282 -23.11 14.39 9.63
C GLU A 282 -23.27 13.53 8.37
N GLU A 283 -22.45 13.74 7.35
CA GLU A 283 -22.47 12.97 6.09
C GLU A 283 -21.82 11.58 6.22
N VAL A 284 -21.01 11.37 7.25
CA VAL A 284 -20.19 10.17 7.42
C VAL A 284 -20.50 9.39 8.70
N VAL A 285 -21.38 9.92 9.57
CA VAL A 285 -21.64 9.36 10.91
C VAL A 285 -22.04 7.88 10.88
N ASP A 286 -22.83 7.44 9.90
CA ASP A 286 -23.29 6.05 9.85
C ASP A 286 -22.13 5.08 9.56
N ALA A 287 -21.25 5.45 8.61
CA ALA A 287 -20.02 4.73 8.33
C ALA A 287 -19.06 4.79 9.53
N ALA A 288 -18.92 5.96 10.15
CA ALA A 288 -18.04 6.15 11.30
C ALA A 288 -18.45 5.26 12.49
N VAL A 289 -19.76 5.17 12.76
CA VAL A 289 -20.31 4.28 13.80
C VAL A 289 -20.09 2.80 13.45
N ALA A 290 -20.25 2.41 12.19
CA ALA A 290 -20.01 1.03 11.76
C ALA A 290 -18.54 0.63 11.93
N VAL A 291 -17.60 1.52 11.57
CA VAL A 291 -16.15 1.34 11.78
C VAL A 291 -15.81 1.27 13.28
N ALA A 292 -16.31 2.21 14.08
CA ALA A 292 -16.04 2.26 15.53
C ALA A 292 -16.47 0.99 16.28
N ARG A 293 -17.48 0.26 15.79
CA ARG A 293 -17.98 -0.98 16.41
C ARG A 293 -17.13 -2.22 16.14
N MET A 294 -16.20 -2.17 15.19
CA MET A 294 -15.42 -3.35 14.79
C MET A 294 -13.92 -3.16 14.82
N THR A 295 -13.48 -1.92 14.94
CA THR A 295 -12.06 -1.56 15.01
C THR A 295 -11.45 -1.90 16.38
N ASN A 296 -10.13 -1.74 16.49
CA ASN A 296 -9.38 -1.85 17.73
C ASN A 296 -8.37 -0.70 17.88
N SER A 297 -7.62 -0.74 18.97
CA SER A 297 -6.61 0.26 19.32
C SER A 297 -5.38 0.25 18.40
N TYR A 298 -5.10 -0.85 17.69
CA TYR A 298 -3.96 -0.99 16.78
C TYR A 298 -4.19 -0.41 15.39
N THR A 299 -5.46 -0.25 14.96
CA THR A 299 -5.79 0.26 13.62
C THR A 299 -6.20 1.73 13.58
N VAL A 300 -6.23 2.38 14.75
CA VAL A 300 -6.75 3.74 14.95
C VAL A 300 -6.23 4.78 13.95
N ASP A 301 -4.96 4.67 13.56
CA ASP A 301 -4.31 5.62 12.66
C ASP A 301 -4.93 5.59 11.24
N ARG A 302 -5.53 4.46 10.84
CA ARG A 302 -6.00 4.22 9.46
C ARG A 302 -7.52 4.15 9.32
N ASP A 303 -8.28 4.04 10.42
CA ASP A 303 -9.74 3.98 10.36
C ASP A 303 -10.43 5.01 11.27
N TRP A 304 -10.56 4.77 12.58
CA TRP A 304 -11.44 5.59 13.43
C TRP A 304 -10.81 6.87 13.99
N GLY A 305 -9.48 6.98 14.02
CA GLY A 305 -8.78 8.21 14.42
C GLY A 305 -9.06 9.39 13.48
N PRO A 306 -8.86 9.25 12.15
CA PRO A 306 -9.23 10.28 11.18
C PRO A 306 -10.71 10.69 11.24
N LEU A 307 -11.61 9.74 11.47
CA LEU A 307 -13.05 9.99 11.66
C LEU A 307 -13.32 10.80 12.95
N LEU A 308 -12.55 10.58 14.01
CA LEU A 308 -12.62 11.36 15.25
C LEU A 308 -12.24 12.82 15.01
N VAL A 309 -11.16 13.08 14.28
CA VAL A 309 -10.76 14.45 13.93
C VAL A 309 -11.78 15.10 13.00
N ARG A 310 -12.40 14.35 12.07
CA ARG A 310 -13.52 14.85 11.27
C ARG A 310 -14.72 15.25 12.11
N ALA A 311 -15.00 14.54 13.20
CA ALA A 311 -16.08 14.89 14.13
C ALA A 311 -15.78 16.16 14.95
N PHE A 312 -14.51 16.50 15.16
CA PHE A 312 -14.05 17.62 15.98
C PHE A 312 -12.92 18.42 15.28
N PRO A 313 -13.18 19.07 14.13
CA PRO A 313 -12.13 19.68 13.30
C PRO A 313 -11.43 20.88 13.97
N GLY A 314 -12.09 21.54 14.92
CA GLY A 314 -11.51 22.60 15.77
C GLY A 314 -11.19 22.16 17.20
N GLY A 315 -11.24 20.85 17.46
CA GLY A 315 -11.24 20.30 18.82
C GLY A 315 -12.62 20.37 19.49
N PHE A 316 -12.77 19.61 20.57
CA PHE A 316 -13.94 19.65 21.44
C PHE A 316 -13.98 20.96 22.25
N ASP A 317 -15.12 21.64 22.19
CA ASP A 317 -15.41 22.85 22.96
C ASP A 317 -16.43 22.51 24.06
N PRO A 318 -16.06 22.57 25.35
CA PRO A 318 -16.95 22.24 26.45
C PRO A 318 -18.14 23.20 26.60
N GLU A 319 -18.10 24.40 26.00
CA GLU A 319 -19.22 25.34 26.01
C GLU A 319 -20.30 24.97 24.98
N ARG A 320 -19.97 24.08 24.03
CA ARG A 320 -20.86 23.66 22.95
C ARG A 320 -21.38 22.24 23.17
N ALA A 321 -22.70 22.08 23.15
CA ALA A 321 -23.32 20.77 23.24
C ALA A 321 -22.93 19.88 22.04
N LEU A 322 -22.60 18.62 22.31
CA LEU A 322 -22.32 17.63 21.26
C LEU A 322 -23.50 17.50 20.29
N THR A 323 -23.23 17.40 19.00
CA THR A 323 -24.27 17.09 18.02
C THR A 323 -24.78 15.65 18.22
N GLY A 324 -25.96 15.34 17.68
CA GLY A 324 -26.46 13.97 17.70
C GLY A 324 -25.51 12.98 17.01
N ALA A 325 -24.83 13.42 15.94
CA ALA A 325 -23.85 12.62 15.23
C ALA A 325 -22.60 12.34 16.08
N GLN A 326 -22.03 13.37 16.71
CA GLN A 326 -20.88 13.23 17.61
C GLN A 326 -21.18 12.28 18.77
N ARG A 327 -22.34 12.41 19.43
CA ARG A 327 -22.75 11.50 20.51
C ARG A 327 -22.85 10.05 20.04
N ARG A 328 -23.46 9.80 18.88
CA ARG A 328 -23.60 8.45 18.31
C ARG A 328 -22.24 7.79 18.07
N PHE A 329 -21.30 8.53 17.50
CA PHE A 329 -19.96 8.03 17.22
C PHE A 329 -19.15 7.78 18.49
N LEU A 330 -19.09 8.76 19.40
CA LEU A 330 -18.39 8.59 20.68
C LEU A 330 -18.98 7.46 21.52
N ALA A 331 -20.30 7.28 21.54
CA ALA A 331 -20.92 6.13 22.20
C ALA A 331 -20.45 4.81 21.61
N ALA A 332 -20.35 4.70 20.28
CA ALA A 332 -19.84 3.48 19.63
C ALA A 332 -18.37 3.19 19.98
N VAL A 333 -17.52 4.22 20.06
CA VAL A 333 -16.13 4.09 20.51
C VAL A 333 -16.04 3.68 21.99
N VAL A 334 -16.88 4.27 22.84
CA VAL A 334 -16.94 3.95 24.27
C VAL A 334 -17.47 2.53 24.49
N ASP A 335 -18.40 2.04 23.69
CA ASP A 335 -18.98 0.70 23.85
C ASP A 335 -18.07 -0.42 23.31
N ASN A 336 -17.10 -0.09 22.44
CA ASN A 336 -16.15 -1.07 21.90
C ASN A 336 -14.93 -1.23 22.83
N ASP A 337 -14.84 -2.36 23.52
CA ASP A 337 -13.74 -2.66 24.45
C ASP A 337 -12.35 -2.68 23.75
N GLU A 338 -12.28 -3.16 22.50
CA GLU A 338 -11.02 -3.29 21.74
C GLU A 338 -10.37 -1.93 21.43
N CYS A 339 -11.14 -0.83 21.44
CA CYS A 339 -10.61 0.52 21.29
C CYS A 339 -9.75 0.99 22.47
N TRP A 340 -9.84 0.30 23.61
CA TRP A 340 -9.22 0.70 24.88
C TRP A 340 -8.10 -0.23 25.33
N GLU A 341 -7.67 -1.15 24.47
CA GLU A 341 -6.62 -2.13 24.78
C GLU A 341 -5.22 -1.53 24.64
N GLY A 342 -4.56 -1.27 25.77
CA GLY A 342 -3.11 -1.37 26.02
C GLY A 342 -2.11 -0.53 25.22
N VAL A 343 -2.48 0.09 24.11
CA VAL A 343 -1.57 0.88 23.24
C VAL A 343 -1.90 2.36 23.31
N SER A 344 -0.88 3.19 23.08
CA SER A 344 -0.98 4.64 23.25
C SER A 344 -1.47 5.39 22.01
N ASN A 345 -1.56 4.76 20.84
CA ASN A 345 -1.95 5.42 19.59
C ASN A 345 -3.29 6.18 19.70
N PRO A 346 -4.38 5.60 20.27
CA PRO A 346 -5.64 6.33 20.42
C PRO A 346 -5.54 7.61 21.23
N VAL A 347 -4.62 7.69 22.20
CA VAL A 347 -4.43 8.87 23.06
C VAL A 347 -4.05 10.10 22.22
N LEU A 348 -3.23 9.93 21.19
CA LEU A 348 -2.82 11.02 20.30
C LEU A 348 -4.02 11.57 19.52
N TRP A 349 -4.89 10.70 19.02
CA TRP A 349 -6.10 11.08 18.30
C TRP A 349 -7.13 11.79 19.19
N PHE A 350 -7.35 11.29 20.42
CA PHE A 350 -8.22 11.98 21.39
C PHE A 350 -7.71 13.37 21.72
N ARG A 351 -6.40 13.52 21.96
CA ARG A 351 -5.77 14.83 22.20
C ARG A 351 -5.93 15.77 21.01
N ARG A 352 -5.71 15.27 19.78
CA ARG A 352 -5.90 16.04 18.55
C ARG A 352 -7.35 16.51 18.38
N ALA A 353 -8.32 15.70 18.80
CA ALA A 353 -9.73 16.05 18.82
C ALA A 353 -10.15 16.89 20.05
N GLY A 354 -9.23 17.23 20.97
CA GLY A 354 -9.52 17.97 22.20
C GLY A 354 -10.35 17.20 23.24
N LEU A 355 -10.42 15.88 23.12
CA LEU A 355 -11.24 15.01 23.96
C LEU A 355 -10.44 14.39 25.12
N PRO A 356 -11.11 13.96 26.20
CA PRO A 356 -10.53 13.08 27.19
C PRO A 356 -9.92 11.84 26.53
N SER A 357 -8.71 11.46 26.96
CA SER A 357 -7.99 10.31 26.42
C SER A 357 -8.30 8.99 27.13
N ASP A 358 -9.25 9.00 28.06
CA ASP A 358 -9.70 7.84 28.83
C ASP A 358 -11.21 7.61 28.69
N ARG A 359 -11.60 6.34 28.84
CA ARG A 359 -12.98 5.88 28.60
C ARG A 359 -13.98 6.52 29.54
N ASP A 360 -13.61 6.71 30.80
CA ASP A 360 -14.50 7.27 31.81
C ASP A 360 -14.72 8.77 31.59
N GLY A 361 -13.70 9.49 31.13
CA GLY A 361 -13.82 10.87 30.66
C GLY A 361 -14.81 11.00 29.51
N LEU A 362 -14.76 10.11 28.51
CA LEU A 362 -15.75 10.12 27.42
C LEU A 362 -17.16 9.73 27.90
N ARG A 363 -17.29 8.77 28.83
CA ARG A 363 -18.59 8.42 29.44
C ARG A 363 -19.21 9.62 30.15
N ALA A 364 -18.40 10.40 30.87
CA ALA A 364 -18.86 11.60 31.55
C ALA A 364 -19.36 12.68 30.57
N LEU A 365 -18.79 12.79 29.37
CA LEU A 365 -19.27 13.70 28.32
C LEU A 365 -20.59 13.25 27.66
N LEU A 366 -20.89 11.95 27.71
CA LEU A 366 -22.09 11.35 27.10
C LEU A 366 -23.29 11.25 28.06
N ALA A 367 -23.05 11.40 29.37
CA ALA A 367 -24.08 11.47 30.41
C ALA A 367 -24.86 12.78 30.34
#